data_AF-A0A7G2DTT0-F1
#
_entry.id   AF-A0A7G2DTT0-F1
#
_cell.length_a   1.000
_cell.length_b   1.000
_cell.length_c   1.000
_cell.angle_alpha   90.00
_cell.angle_beta   90.00
_cell.angle_gamma   90.00
#
_symmetry.space_group_name_H-M   'P 1'
#
loop_
_entity.id
_entity.type
_entity.pdbx_description
1 polymer ?
#
loop_
_entity_poly.entity_id
_entity_poly.type
_entity_poly.pdbx_seq_one_letter_code
_entity_poly.pdbx_strand_id
1 'polypeptide(L)'
;MFTSLTSAKEMHEQICWFALSQGSNLILLSFHRTWEPNGNVIISDDQTLRSLNLNVLKRAPCSVGIFVYRKPIWQTKALESPCRVCLIYVGGNDDKEALALADHMRGNQQVILTVLRLIPTSHADESSLRIHSQMVDMNRHEDQRPGDKSTIIDWTVGDGTETSKILHSVSYDYDLFIVGRRSGVGTTVTRGLGDWMEFEELGVIGDLLASEYFPSRASVLVVQQQE
;
A
#
# COMPACT_ATOMS: atom_id res chain seq x y z
N MET A 1 -13.47 9.33 -22.71
CA MET A 1 -13.34 10.07 -21.43
C MET A 1 -14.71 10.58 -21.06
N PHE A 2 -15.22 10.23 -19.88
CA PHE A 2 -16.51 10.70 -19.36
C PHE A 2 -16.22 11.64 -18.19
N THR A 3 -16.95 12.75 -18.08
CA THR A 3 -16.82 13.73 -16.99
C THR A 3 -18.20 14.01 -16.43
N SER A 4 -18.35 13.87 -15.12
CA SER A 4 -19.57 14.22 -14.39
C SER A 4 -19.28 15.35 -13.43
N LEU A 5 -20.23 16.26 -13.26
CA LEU A 5 -20.16 17.38 -12.32
C LEU A 5 -21.27 17.22 -11.30
N THR A 6 -20.91 17.22 -10.03
CA THR A 6 -21.86 17.14 -8.92
C THR A 6 -21.36 17.93 -7.72
N SER A 7 -22.27 18.22 -6.79
CA SER A 7 -21.92 18.79 -5.49
C SER A 7 -20.96 17.85 -4.76
N ALA A 8 -19.95 18.41 -4.09
CA ALA A 8 -18.99 17.62 -3.32
C ALA A 8 -19.64 16.72 -2.27
N LYS A 9 -20.80 17.11 -1.73
CA LYS A 9 -21.56 16.32 -0.75
C LYS A 9 -22.12 15.02 -1.32
N GLU A 10 -22.51 15.03 -2.60
CA GLU A 10 -23.17 13.89 -3.27
C GLU A 10 -22.20 13.09 -4.14
N MET A 11 -20.96 13.57 -4.29
CA MET A 11 -19.97 12.98 -5.19
C MET A 11 -19.68 11.50 -4.86
N HIS A 12 -19.63 11.13 -3.59
CA HIS A 12 -19.41 9.74 -3.19
C HIS A 12 -20.54 8.81 -3.65
N GLU A 13 -21.80 9.26 -3.61
CA GLU A 13 -22.95 8.47 -4.05
C GLU A 13 -22.93 8.28 -5.56
N GLN A 14 -22.62 9.34 -6.31
CA GLN A 14 -22.49 9.28 -7.76
C GLN A 14 -21.35 8.36 -8.20
N ILE A 15 -20.19 8.41 -7.53
CA ILE A 15 -19.06 7.51 -7.79
C ILE A 15 -19.46 6.05 -7.56
N CYS A 16 -20.07 5.75 -6.41
CA CYS A 16 -20.45 4.38 -6.05
C CYS A 16 -21.54 3.85 -6.98
N TRP A 17 -22.58 4.65 -7.27
CA TRP A 17 -23.62 4.28 -8.22
C TRP A 17 -23.06 4.02 -9.61
N PHE A 18 -22.17 4.90 -10.09
CA PHE A 18 -21.55 4.75 -11.40
C PHE A 18 -20.70 3.46 -11.48
N ALA A 19 -19.86 3.21 -10.47
CA ALA A 19 -19.07 1.99 -10.39
C ALA A 19 -19.94 0.73 -10.42
N LEU A 20 -21.06 0.72 -9.70
CA LEU A 20 -22.02 -0.37 -9.73
C LEU A 20 -22.64 -0.54 -11.12
N SER A 21 -23.06 0.57 -11.75
CA SER A 21 -23.73 0.56 -13.05
C SER A 21 -22.83 0.02 -14.18
N GLN A 22 -21.52 0.24 -14.06
CA GLN A 22 -20.53 -0.21 -15.04
C GLN A 22 -19.91 -1.57 -14.69
N GLY A 23 -20.24 -2.15 -13.53
CA GLY A 23 -19.59 -3.37 -13.05
C GLY A 23 -18.09 -3.19 -12.82
N SER A 24 -17.65 -2.01 -12.37
CA SER A 24 -16.24 -1.73 -12.11
C SER A 24 -15.69 -2.61 -10.99
N ASN A 25 -14.46 -3.10 -11.17
CA ASN A 25 -13.76 -3.92 -10.16
C ASN A 25 -12.98 -3.09 -9.13
N LEU A 26 -12.62 -1.86 -9.48
CA LEU A 26 -11.77 -0.99 -8.66
C LEU A 26 -12.18 0.48 -8.83
N ILE A 27 -12.32 1.20 -7.71
CA ILE A 27 -12.36 2.66 -7.67
C ILE A 27 -11.00 3.16 -7.19
N LEU A 28 -10.33 4.01 -7.98
CA LEU A 28 -9.07 4.64 -7.59
C LEU A 28 -9.31 6.11 -7.22
N LEU A 29 -8.91 6.48 -6.01
CA LEU A 29 -9.03 7.82 -5.44
C LEU A 29 -7.65 8.42 -5.21
N SER A 30 -7.54 9.73 -5.35
CA SER A 30 -6.35 10.48 -4.91
C SER A 30 -6.39 10.71 -3.40
N PHE A 31 -5.23 10.69 -2.76
CA PHE A 31 -5.11 11.16 -1.39
C PHE A 31 -5.37 12.68 -1.30
N HIS A 32 -5.91 13.12 -0.16
CA HIS A 32 -6.36 14.49 0.02
C HIS A 32 -5.23 15.49 0.27
N ARG A 33 -4.01 15.00 0.55
CA ARG A 33 -2.81 15.81 0.60
C ARG A 33 -1.98 15.66 -0.66
N THR A 34 -1.49 16.78 -1.16
CA THR A 34 -0.56 16.81 -2.30
C THR A 34 0.80 17.34 -1.87
N TRP A 35 1.82 16.78 -2.52
CA TRP A 35 3.22 17.12 -2.30
C TRP A 35 3.71 18.02 -3.41
N GLU A 36 4.67 18.89 -3.10
CA GLU A 36 5.45 19.59 -4.12
C GLU A 36 6.14 18.57 -5.07
N PRO A 37 6.55 18.94 -6.29
CA PRO A 37 7.19 18.00 -7.22
C PRO A 37 8.48 17.36 -6.70
N ASN A 38 9.15 17.99 -5.72
CA ASN A 38 10.32 17.43 -5.03
C ASN A 38 9.94 16.41 -3.94
N GLY A 39 8.66 16.28 -3.61
CA GLY A 39 8.13 15.37 -2.60
C GLY A 39 8.42 15.77 -1.16
N ASN A 40 8.96 16.96 -0.87
CA ASN A 40 9.47 17.31 0.46
C ASN A 40 8.49 18.08 1.34
N VAL A 41 7.56 18.82 0.74
CA VAL A 41 6.62 19.69 1.45
C VAL A 41 5.20 19.40 1.00
N ILE A 42 4.28 19.35 1.96
CA ILE A 42 2.84 19.27 1.72
C ILE A 42 2.33 20.66 1.31
N ILE A 43 1.71 20.76 0.14
CA ILE A 43 1.23 22.04 -0.42
C ILE A 43 -0.29 22.16 -0.41
N SER A 44 -1.01 21.08 -0.13
CA SER A 44 -2.47 21.07 -0.04
C SER A 44 -2.94 20.01 0.94
N ASP A 45 -4.06 20.29 1.61
CA ASP A 45 -4.79 19.38 2.48
C ASP A 45 -6.30 19.65 2.28
N ASP A 46 -6.94 18.88 1.41
CA ASP A 46 -8.35 19.06 1.03
C ASP A 46 -9.30 18.21 1.88
N GLN A 47 -9.91 18.83 2.89
CA GLN A 47 -10.87 18.18 3.79
C GLN A 47 -12.14 17.69 3.08
N THR A 48 -12.48 18.29 1.95
CA THR A 48 -13.63 17.86 1.12
C THR A 48 -13.30 16.53 0.45
N LEU A 49 -12.10 16.42 -0.13
CA LEU A 49 -11.60 15.19 -0.73
C LEU A 49 -11.37 14.09 0.34
N ARG A 50 -10.92 14.46 1.54
CA ARG A 50 -10.84 13.52 2.66
C ARG A 50 -12.22 12.92 2.98
N SER A 51 -13.22 13.79 3.13
CA SER A 51 -14.61 13.37 3.39
C SER A 51 -15.17 12.50 2.27
N LEU A 52 -14.85 12.82 1.01
CA LEU A 52 -15.18 12.01 -0.15
C LEU A 52 -14.60 10.59 -0.04
N ASN A 53 -13.29 10.49 0.22
CA ASN A 53 -12.59 9.21 0.32
C ASN A 53 -13.18 8.33 1.41
N LEU A 54 -13.44 8.89 2.60
CA LEU A 54 -14.06 8.16 3.71
C LEU A 54 -15.47 7.66 3.36
N ASN A 55 -16.27 8.46 2.66
CA ASN A 55 -17.62 8.06 2.28
C ASN A 55 -17.63 7.00 1.16
N VAL A 56 -16.69 7.06 0.21
CA VAL A 56 -16.53 6.03 -0.83
C VAL A 56 -16.08 4.72 -0.19
N LEU A 57 -15.06 4.74 0.69
CA LEU A 57 -14.58 3.55 1.39
C LEU A 57 -15.67 2.77 2.15
N LYS A 58 -16.71 3.48 2.64
CA LYS A 58 -17.83 2.88 3.39
C LYS A 58 -18.94 2.29 2.51
N ARG A 59 -19.02 2.67 1.23
CA ARG A 59 -20.20 2.41 0.38
C ARG A 59 -19.85 1.82 -0.99
N ALA A 60 -18.57 1.70 -1.30
CA ALA A 60 -18.12 1.25 -2.62
C ALA A 60 -18.65 -0.15 -2.94
N PRO A 61 -19.18 -0.37 -4.15
CA PRO A 61 -19.67 -1.68 -4.60
C PRO A 61 -18.54 -2.58 -5.14
N CYS A 62 -17.28 -2.22 -4.90
CA CYS A 62 -16.09 -2.88 -5.38
C CYS A 62 -14.89 -2.44 -4.54
N SER A 63 -13.70 -2.98 -4.82
CA SER A 63 -12.47 -2.61 -4.14
C SER A 63 -12.12 -1.13 -4.33
N VAL A 64 -11.45 -0.52 -3.35
CA VAL A 64 -11.07 0.89 -3.38
C VAL A 64 -9.57 1.02 -3.19
N GLY A 65 -8.91 1.74 -4.09
CA GLY A 65 -7.51 2.16 -3.95
C GLY A 65 -7.43 3.64 -3.59
N ILE A 66 -6.67 4.01 -2.56
CA ILE A 66 -6.28 5.40 -2.30
C ILE A 66 -4.80 5.56 -2.64
N PHE A 67 -4.53 6.44 -3.59
CA PHE A 67 -3.19 6.66 -4.12
C PHE A 67 -2.59 7.95 -3.55
N VAL A 68 -1.55 7.77 -2.73
CA VAL A 68 -0.69 8.83 -2.19
C VAL A 68 0.46 9.07 -3.17
N TYR A 69 0.28 10.06 -4.04
CA TYR A 69 1.30 10.44 -5.01
C TYR A 69 2.37 11.33 -4.38
N ARG A 70 3.63 10.89 -4.42
CA ARG A 70 4.77 11.61 -3.84
C ARG A 70 5.91 11.89 -4.80
N LYS A 71 6.02 11.07 -5.86
CA LYS A 71 6.99 11.27 -6.95
C LYS A 71 6.45 10.66 -8.24
N PRO A 72 6.87 11.16 -9.42
CA PRO A 72 6.56 10.52 -10.68
C PRO A 72 7.04 9.07 -10.68
N ILE A 73 6.10 8.12 -10.80
CA ILE A 73 6.41 6.70 -10.98
C ILE A 73 7.00 6.45 -12.37
N TRP A 74 6.63 7.30 -13.35
CA TRP A 74 7.13 7.26 -14.72
C TRP A 74 7.82 8.59 -15.04
N GLN A 75 9.16 8.60 -15.07
CA GLN A 75 9.88 9.77 -15.56
C GLN A 75 9.91 9.74 -17.08
N THR A 76 9.43 10.81 -17.72
CA THR A 76 9.37 10.92 -19.19
C THR A 76 10.74 11.06 -19.86
N LYS A 77 11.84 11.10 -19.11
CA LYS A 77 13.20 11.39 -19.65
C LYS A 77 14.35 10.54 -19.11
N ALA A 78 14.11 9.52 -18.27
CA ALA A 78 15.16 8.59 -17.89
C ALA A 78 14.96 7.26 -18.62
N LEU A 79 15.99 6.86 -19.36
CA LEU A 79 16.17 5.58 -20.02
C LEU A 79 15.70 4.42 -19.12
N GLU A 80 14.62 3.73 -19.52
CA GLU A 80 14.33 2.31 -19.23
C GLU A 80 14.56 1.76 -17.79
N SER A 81 14.47 2.56 -16.73
CA SER A 81 14.55 2.01 -15.38
C SER A 81 13.24 1.32 -15.00
N PRO A 82 13.24 0.04 -14.60
CA PRO A 82 12.03 -0.64 -14.18
C PRO A 82 11.43 0.02 -12.93
N CYS A 83 10.10 0.11 -12.88
CA CYS A 83 9.35 0.53 -11.71
C CYS A 83 9.41 -0.57 -10.64
N ARG A 84 10.06 -0.27 -9.51
CA ARG A 84 10.18 -1.20 -8.38
C ARG A 84 8.98 -1.05 -7.46
N VAL A 85 8.17 -2.09 -7.36
CA VAL A 85 6.95 -2.13 -6.56
C VAL A 85 7.16 -3.05 -5.37
N CYS A 86 6.85 -2.59 -4.16
CA CYS A 86 6.84 -3.41 -2.96
C CYS A 86 5.42 -3.59 -2.45
N LEU A 87 4.93 -4.82 -2.45
CA LEU A 87 3.70 -5.20 -1.78
C LEU A 87 4.03 -5.60 -0.34
N ILE A 88 3.44 -4.92 0.64
CA ILE A 88 3.48 -5.37 2.04
C ILE A 88 2.32 -6.32 2.28
N TYR A 89 2.63 -7.49 2.82
CA TYR A 89 1.66 -8.55 3.03
C TYR A 89 1.78 -9.12 4.45
N VAL A 90 0.79 -8.87 5.29
CA VAL A 90 0.62 -9.53 6.60
C VAL A 90 -0.36 -10.69 6.47
N GLY A 91 -1.35 -10.52 5.60
CA GLY A 91 -2.49 -11.41 5.42
C GLY A 91 -3.80 -10.72 5.79
N GLY A 92 -4.89 -11.26 5.26
CA GLY A 92 -6.22 -10.68 5.38
C GLY A 92 -6.85 -10.42 4.02
N ASN A 93 -8.05 -9.85 4.04
CA ASN A 93 -8.84 -9.63 2.84
C ASN A 93 -8.31 -8.49 1.97
N ASP A 94 -7.98 -7.36 2.59
CA ASP A 94 -7.38 -6.20 1.91
C ASP A 94 -6.02 -6.54 1.28
N ASP A 95 -5.20 -7.36 1.97
CA ASP A 95 -3.89 -7.78 1.47
C ASP A 95 -4.00 -8.73 0.27
N LYS A 96 -5.04 -9.57 0.21
CA LYS A 96 -5.32 -10.42 -0.96
C LYS A 96 -5.72 -9.59 -2.17
N GLU A 97 -6.52 -8.55 -1.96
CA GLU A 97 -6.89 -7.63 -3.04
C GLU A 97 -5.69 -6.81 -3.51
N ALA A 98 -4.86 -6.33 -2.58
CA ALA A 98 -3.59 -5.67 -2.87
C ALA A 98 -2.65 -6.59 -3.67
N LEU A 99 -2.59 -7.88 -3.33
CA LEU A 99 -1.83 -8.88 -4.08
C LEU A 99 -2.39 -9.09 -5.49
N ALA A 100 -3.71 -9.21 -5.64
CA ALA A 100 -4.33 -9.35 -6.96
C ALA A 100 -4.03 -8.12 -7.86
N LEU A 101 -4.05 -6.92 -7.29
CA LEU A 101 -3.69 -5.70 -8.02
C LEU A 101 -2.20 -5.66 -8.37
N ALA A 102 -1.32 -5.99 -7.42
CA ALA A 102 0.12 -6.07 -7.65
C ALA A 102 0.47 -7.13 -8.71
N ASP A 103 -0.22 -8.26 -8.70
CA ASP A 103 -0.06 -9.34 -9.69
C ASP A 103 -0.50 -8.87 -11.08
N HIS A 104 -1.61 -8.12 -11.16
CA HIS A 104 -2.05 -7.49 -12.41
C HIS A 104 -0.98 -6.53 -12.99
N MET A 105 -0.26 -5.80 -12.14
CA MET A 105 0.82 -4.91 -12.58
C MET A 105 2.01 -5.66 -13.21
N ARG A 106 2.20 -6.95 -12.91
CA ARG A 106 3.27 -7.78 -13.50
C ARG A 106 3.08 -8.03 -15.00
N GLY A 107 1.89 -7.79 -15.54
CA GLY A 107 1.66 -7.79 -16.99
C GLY A 107 2.54 -6.78 -17.74
N ASN A 108 3.08 -5.77 -17.04
CA ASN A 108 4.04 -4.83 -17.60
C ASN A 108 5.49 -5.30 -17.35
N GLN A 109 6.25 -5.50 -18.43
CA GLN A 109 7.65 -5.95 -18.37
C GLN A 109 8.59 -4.99 -17.63
N GLN A 110 8.19 -3.72 -17.47
CA GLN A 110 8.93 -2.69 -16.75
C GLN A 110 8.61 -2.66 -15.25
N VAL A 111 7.74 -3.55 -14.74
CA VAL A 111 7.46 -3.67 -13.31
C VAL A 111 8.31 -4.80 -12.72
N ILE A 112 8.98 -4.51 -11.60
CA ILE A 112 9.63 -5.50 -10.73
C ILE A 112 8.85 -5.50 -9.42
N LEU A 113 8.29 -6.65 -9.05
CA LEU A 113 7.48 -6.78 -7.85
C LEU A 113 8.27 -7.49 -6.74
N THR A 114 8.30 -6.90 -5.55
CA THR A 114 8.72 -7.59 -4.33
C THR A 114 7.52 -7.74 -3.41
N VAL A 115 7.27 -8.93 -2.89
CA VAL A 115 6.30 -9.17 -1.82
C VAL A 115 7.05 -9.28 -0.50
N LEU A 116 6.90 -8.27 0.35
CA LEU A 116 7.46 -8.23 1.70
C LEU A 116 6.42 -8.75 2.68
N ARG A 117 6.62 -9.98 3.16
CA ARG A 117 5.74 -10.63 4.13
C ARG A 117 6.18 -10.32 5.56
N LEU A 118 5.30 -9.71 6.35
CA LEU A 118 5.53 -9.47 7.77
C LEU A 118 4.80 -10.54 8.58
N ILE A 119 5.55 -11.42 9.23
CA ILE A 119 5.05 -12.59 9.95
C ILE A 119 5.09 -12.29 11.46
N PRO A 120 3.95 -12.29 12.17
CA PRO A 120 3.94 -12.17 13.63
C PRO A 120 4.81 -13.25 14.30
N THR A 121 5.61 -12.89 15.31
CA THR A 121 6.41 -13.87 16.10
C THR A 121 5.57 -14.99 16.71
N SER A 122 4.30 -14.75 17.03
CA SER A 122 3.38 -15.77 17.55
C SER A 122 2.99 -16.85 16.53
N HIS A 123 3.26 -16.62 15.24
CA HIS A 123 2.98 -17.53 14.13
C HIS A 123 4.25 -18.07 13.48
N ALA A 124 5.42 -17.83 14.08
CA ALA A 124 6.66 -18.49 13.67
C ALA A 124 6.64 -19.94 14.20
N ASP A 125 6.56 -20.93 13.31
CA ASP A 125 6.59 -22.35 13.67
C ASP A 125 7.84 -22.72 14.48
N GLU A 126 7.70 -23.57 15.50
CA GLU A 126 8.84 -23.96 16.35
C GLU A 126 9.99 -24.66 15.59
N SER A 127 9.75 -25.18 14.39
CA SER A 127 10.81 -25.73 13.53
C SER A 127 11.77 -24.66 12.96
N SER A 128 11.39 -23.38 12.95
CA SER A 128 12.28 -22.25 12.61
C SER A 128 12.97 -21.64 13.85
N LEU A 129 12.58 -22.02 15.07
CA LEU A 129 13.18 -21.54 16.33
C LEU A 129 14.63 -22.03 16.58
N ARG A 130 15.19 -22.89 15.71
CA ARG A 130 16.63 -23.23 15.77
C ARG A 130 17.54 -22.20 15.12
N ILE A 131 17.00 -21.19 14.45
CA ILE A 131 17.76 -20.08 13.87
C ILE A 131 17.38 -18.82 14.65
N HIS A 132 17.74 -18.79 15.93
CA HIS A 132 17.40 -17.68 16.81
C HIS A 132 18.62 -17.17 17.57
N SER A 133 19.42 -16.34 16.90
CA SER A 133 20.02 -15.17 17.53
C SER A 133 20.58 -14.22 16.46
N GLN A 134 20.19 -12.94 16.57
CA GLN A 134 20.77 -11.80 15.87
C GLN A 134 20.63 -11.72 14.35
N MET A 135 20.02 -10.59 13.93
CA MET A 135 19.94 -10.08 12.57
C MET A 135 18.92 -10.83 11.72
N VAL A 136 17.72 -10.24 11.69
CA VAL A 136 16.78 -10.25 10.57
C VAL A 136 17.11 -11.23 9.43
N ASP A 137 16.39 -12.34 9.42
CA ASP A 137 16.51 -13.38 8.41
C ASP A 137 15.78 -12.94 7.12
N MET A 138 16.50 -12.30 6.20
CA MET A 138 15.98 -11.86 4.89
C MET A 138 15.90 -13.07 3.93
N ASN A 139 14.92 -13.95 4.13
CA ASN A 139 14.75 -15.14 3.28
C ASN A 139 14.13 -14.75 1.93
N ARG A 140 14.97 -14.65 0.89
CA ARG A 140 14.55 -14.42 -0.49
C ARG A 140 14.10 -15.74 -1.12
N HIS A 141 12.81 -15.89 -1.37
CA HIS A 141 12.29 -16.97 -2.20
C HIS A 141 12.05 -16.42 -3.61
N GLU A 142 12.87 -16.87 -4.56
CA GLU A 142 12.58 -16.72 -5.99
C GLU A 142 11.59 -17.84 -6.36
N ASP A 143 10.32 -17.49 -6.55
CA ASP A 143 9.32 -18.47 -6.98
C ASP A 143 9.61 -18.83 -8.45
N GLN A 144 10.10 -20.05 -8.67
CA GLN A 144 10.68 -20.49 -9.95
C GLN A 144 9.58 -20.79 -10.98
N ARG A 145 9.00 -19.73 -11.55
CA ARG A 145 8.39 -19.79 -12.90
C ARG A 145 9.36 -19.12 -13.87
N PRO A 146 9.71 -19.75 -15.00
CA PRO A 146 10.66 -19.18 -15.94
C PRO A 146 10.09 -17.87 -16.51
N GLY A 147 10.74 -16.74 -16.17
CA GLY A 147 10.31 -15.38 -16.55
C GLY A 147 9.65 -14.57 -15.42
N ASP A 148 9.57 -15.11 -14.21
CA ASP A 148 8.94 -14.45 -13.07
C ASP A 148 9.87 -13.43 -12.40
N LYS A 149 9.53 -12.14 -12.50
CA LYS A 149 10.26 -11.02 -11.86
C LYS A 149 9.71 -10.69 -10.46
N SER A 150 9.18 -11.67 -9.73
CA SER A 150 8.71 -11.46 -8.36
C SER A 150 9.65 -12.04 -7.31
N THR A 151 10.05 -11.23 -6.34
CA THR A 151 10.84 -11.67 -5.17
C THR A 151 9.94 -11.70 -3.94
N ILE A 152 9.92 -12.80 -3.18
CA ILE A 152 9.23 -12.85 -1.89
C ILE A 152 10.29 -12.75 -0.78
N ILE A 153 10.04 -11.88 0.20
CA ILE A 153 10.92 -11.65 1.33
C ILE A 153 10.13 -11.72 2.63
N ASP A 154 10.53 -12.61 3.52
CA ASP A 154 9.87 -12.81 4.81
C ASP A 154 10.61 -12.09 5.93
N TRP A 155 9.85 -11.47 6.82
CA TRP A 155 10.36 -10.81 8.01
C TRP A 155 9.50 -11.22 9.20
N THR A 156 10.12 -11.80 10.22
CA THR A 156 9.43 -12.05 11.49
C THR A 156 9.41 -10.77 12.31
N VAL A 157 8.27 -10.43 12.90
CA VAL A 157 8.07 -9.16 13.60
C VAL A 157 7.43 -9.39 14.98
N GLY A 158 8.10 -8.87 16.01
CA GLY A 158 7.64 -8.90 17.40
C GLY A 158 6.66 -7.80 17.76
N ASP A 159 6.78 -6.61 17.17
CA ASP A 159 5.88 -5.48 17.42
C ASP A 159 5.87 -4.45 16.27
N GLY A 160 5.04 -3.41 16.38
CA GLY A 160 4.99 -2.33 15.41
C GLY A 160 6.26 -1.47 15.33
N THR A 161 7.08 -1.43 16.38
CA THR A 161 8.37 -0.71 16.33
C THR A 161 9.34 -1.42 15.39
N GLU A 162 9.37 -2.75 15.44
CA GLU A 162 10.14 -3.56 14.50
C GLU A 162 9.60 -3.43 13.07
N THR A 163 8.28 -3.48 12.86
CA THR A 163 7.67 -3.18 11.55
C THR A 163 8.16 -1.84 10.98
N SER A 164 8.12 -0.78 11.79
CA SER A 164 8.61 0.53 11.37
C SER A 164 10.09 0.49 10.98
N LYS A 165 10.96 -0.10 11.79
CA LYS A 165 12.39 -0.24 11.46
C LYS A 165 12.63 -0.97 10.14
N ILE A 166 11.88 -2.06 9.89
CA ILE A 166 11.97 -2.84 8.65
C ILE A 166 11.59 -1.98 7.45
N LEU A 167 10.44 -1.31 7.50
CA LEU A 167 9.96 -0.47 6.40
C LEU A 167 10.88 0.73 6.14
N HIS A 168 11.43 1.33 7.20
CA HIS A 168 12.45 2.38 7.08
C HIS A 168 13.72 1.85 6.38
N SER A 169 14.16 0.62 6.68
CA SER A 169 15.39 0.04 6.11
C SER A 169 15.33 -0.17 4.61
N VAL A 170 14.13 -0.42 4.05
CA VAL A 170 13.91 -0.64 2.61
C VAL A 170 13.28 0.56 1.90
N SER A 171 13.17 1.70 2.58
CA SER A 171 12.39 2.85 2.12
C SER A 171 12.83 3.37 0.74
N TYR A 172 14.14 3.37 0.44
CA TYR A 172 14.70 3.87 -0.83
C TYR A 172 14.77 2.83 -1.96
N ASP A 173 14.41 1.57 -1.67
CA ASP A 173 14.54 0.47 -2.62
C ASP A 173 13.39 0.41 -3.63
N TYR A 174 12.31 1.17 -3.39
CA TYR A 174 11.07 1.07 -4.15
C TYR A 174 10.54 2.42 -4.62
N ASP A 175 9.75 2.37 -5.69
CA ASP A 175 9.09 3.53 -6.29
C ASP A 175 7.63 3.64 -5.88
N LEU A 176 7.01 2.48 -5.61
CA LEU A 176 5.64 2.34 -5.13
C LEU A 176 5.57 1.28 -4.03
N PHE A 177 4.92 1.62 -2.92
CA PHE A 177 4.45 0.64 -1.94
C PHE A 177 2.97 0.36 -2.16
N ILE A 178 2.56 -0.90 -2.07
CA ILE A 178 1.16 -1.33 -2.08
C ILE A 178 0.88 -2.04 -0.76
N VAL A 179 -0.23 -1.72 -0.11
CA VAL A 179 -0.60 -2.34 1.16
C VAL A 179 -2.12 -2.39 1.32
N GLY A 180 -2.64 -3.42 1.99
CA GLY A 180 -4.04 -3.46 2.39
C GLY A 180 -4.35 -2.44 3.47
N ARG A 181 -5.50 -1.77 3.41
CA ARG A 181 -5.93 -0.76 4.40
C ARG A 181 -5.95 -1.35 5.81
N ARG A 182 -6.43 -2.59 5.96
CA ARG A 182 -6.52 -3.29 7.25
C ARG A 182 -5.33 -4.23 7.49
N SER A 183 -4.23 -4.07 6.75
CA SER A 183 -3.06 -4.95 6.87
C SER A 183 -2.52 -4.97 8.29
N GLY A 184 -2.45 -6.17 8.87
CA GLY A 184 -1.92 -6.41 10.21
C GLY A 184 -2.76 -5.86 11.38
N VAL A 185 -3.92 -5.25 11.14
CA VAL A 185 -4.78 -4.69 12.21
C VAL A 185 -5.15 -5.79 13.21
N GLY A 186 -4.92 -5.52 14.50
CA GLY A 186 -5.19 -6.47 15.58
C GLY A 186 -4.11 -7.54 15.80
N THR A 187 -3.02 -7.50 15.04
CA THR A 187 -1.87 -8.42 15.20
C THR A 187 -0.69 -7.73 15.89
N THR A 188 0.37 -8.47 16.21
CA THR A 188 1.61 -7.89 16.75
C THR A 188 2.29 -6.94 15.77
N VAL A 189 2.13 -7.17 14.46
CA VAL A 189 2.78 -6.39 13.38
C VAL A 189 2.45 -4.90 13.47
N THR A 190 1.24 -4.53 13.90
CA THR A 190 0.81 -3.12 14.02
C THR A 190 0.67 -2.65 15.46
N ARG A 191 1.08 -3.45 16.44
CA ARG A 191 0.93 -3.13 17.87
C ARG A 191 1.74 -1.89 18.22
N GLY A 192 1.07 -0.88 18.78
CA GLY A 192 1.67 0.41 19.15
C GLY A 192 1.82 1.40 18.00
N LEU A 193 1.78 0.96 16.72
CA LEU A 193 1.76 1.88 15.57
C LEU A 193 0.40 2.54 15.39
N GLY A 194 -0.69 1.82 15.71
CA GLY A 194 -2.05 2.35 15.57
C GLY A 194 -2.33 3.61 16.38
N ASP A 195 -1.64 3.80 17.51
CA ASP A 195 -1.81 4.97 18.38
C ASP A 195 -1.29 6.27 17.75
N TRP A 196 -0.46 6.16 16.71
CA TRP A 196 0.15 7.30 15.99
C TRP A 196 -0.46 7.53 14.61
N MET A 197 -1.52 6.80 14.26
CA MET A 197 -2.17 6.91 12.96
C MET A 197 -2.89 8.26 12.82
N GLU A 198 -2.58 9.00 11.76
CA GLU A 198 -3.26 10.28 11.45
C GLU A 198 -4.48 10.09 10.51
N PHE A 199 -4.38 9.14 9.58
CA PHE A 199 -5.36 8.93 8.50
C PHE A 199 -5.92 7.50 8.50
N GLU A 200 -7.11 7.33 9.06
CA GLU A 200 -7.82 6.04 9.08
C GLU A 200 -8.14 5.49 7.69
N GLU A 201 -8.23 6.36 6.68
CA GLU A 201 -8.43 5.97 5.29
C GLU A 201 -7.21 5.23 4.70
N LEU A 202 -6.01 5.42 5.26
CA LEU A 202 -4.78 4.76 4.83
C LEU A 202 -4.46 3.51 5.67
N GLY A 203 -5.01 3.41 6.87
CA GLY A 203 -4.70 2.34 7.82
C GLY A 203 -3.29 2.41 8.38
N VAL A 204 -2.94 1.53 9.33
CA VAL A 204 -1.74 1.71 10.15
C VAL A 204 -0.45 1.75 9.34
N ILE A 205 -0.25 0.76 8.45
CA ILE A 205 0.97 0.66 7.64
C ILE A 205 0.96 1.69 6.51
N GLY A 206 -0.19 1.91 5.86
CA GLY A 206 -0.33 2.89 4.80
C GLY A 206 -0.06 4.31 5.28
N ASP A 207 -0.56 4.67 6.46
CA ASP A 207 -0.33 5.96 7.12
C ASP A 207 1.16 6.16 7.46
N LEU A 208 1.83 5.13 8.02
CA LEU A 208 3.27 5.17 8.28
C LEU A 208 4.08 5.44 7.01
N LEU A 209 3.81 4.73 5.91
CA LEU A 209 4.50 4.93 4.63
C LEU A 209 4.19 6.31 4.01
N ALA A 210 2.96 6.78 4.21
CA ALA A 210 2.47 8.08 3.74
C ALA A 210 2.75 9.22 4.72
N SER A 211 3.54 8.98 5.77
CA SER A 211 3.95 9.99 6.74
C SER A 211 5.03 10.91 6.17
N GLU A 212 5.01 12.19 6.56
CA GLU A 212 6.05 13.16 6.21
C GLU A 212 7.44 12.74 6.69
N TYR A 213 7.47 12.03 7.83
CA TYR A 213 8.68 11.52 8.47
C TYR A 213 9.22 10.23 7.84
N PHE A 214 8.50 9.64 6.87
CA PHE A 214 9.00 8.48 6.16
C PHE A 214 10.18 8.87 5.25
N PRO A 215 11.31 8.13 5.25
CA PRO A 215 12.56 8.62 4.66
C PRO A 215 12.51 8.82 3.15
N SER A 216 11.69 8.02 2.47
CA SER A 216 11.56 8.08 1.02
C SER A 216 10.25 8.74 0.59
N ARG A 217 10.28 9.26 -0.65
CA ARG A 217 9.12 9.82 -1.33
C ARG A 217 8.51 8.82 -2.32
N ALA A 218 8.66 7.52 -2.04
CA ALA A 218 7.93 6.50 -2.79
C ALA A 218 6.42 6.77 -2.70
N SER A 219 5.70 6.56 -3.80
CA SER A 219 4.24 6.66 -3.76
C SER A 219 3.66 5.48 -2.99
N VAL A 220 2.46 5.63 -2.44
CA VAL A 220 1.80 4.58 -1.65
C VAL A 220 0.41 4.35 -2.22
N LEU A 221 0.05 3.09 -2.47
CA LEU A 221 -1.29 2.68 -2.84
C LEU A 221 -1.87 1.82 -1.72
N VAL A 222 -2.88 2.36 -1.05
CA VAL A 222 -3.63 1.63 -0.03
C VAL A 222 -4.85 1.01 -0.68
N VAL A 223 -5.06 -0.29 -0.50
CA VAL A 223 -6.16 -1.05 -1.12
C VAL A 223 -7.12 -1.56 -0.04
N GLN A 224 -8.42 -1.38 -0.25
CA GLN A 224 -9.46 -2.01 0.55
C GLN A 224 -10.26 -2.95 -0.34
N GLN A 225 -10.48 -4.19 0.11
CA GLN A 225 -11.41 -5.10 -0.54
C GLN A 225 -12.84 -4.55 -0.40
N GLN A 226 -13.70 -4.86 -1.38
CA GLN A 226 -15.15 -4.71 -1.21
C GLN A 226 -15.64 -5.43 0.06
N GLU A 227 -16.47 -4.75 0.86
CA GLU A 227 -17.19 -5.34 1.99
C GLU A 227 -18.45 -6.09 1.56
#